data_AF-A0A6A5WY54-F1
#
_entry.id   AF-A0A6A5WY54-F1
#
_cell.length_a   1.000
_cell.length_b   1.000
_cell.length_c   1.000
_cell.angle_alpha   90.00
_cell.angle_beta   90.00
_cell.angle_gamma   90.00
#
_symmetry.space_group_name_H-M   'P 1'
#
loop_
_entity.id
_entity.type
_entity.pdbx_description
1 polymer ?
#
loop_
_entity_poly.entity_id
_entity_poly.type
_entity_poly.pdbx_seq_one_letter_code
_entity_poly.pdbx_strand_id
1 'polypeptide(L)' 'VQAGTDRLGFLPLAEWDEYNSYEEEIPSRLHYSIEWKVAVNNRVIAKDTEQDIVLAPAVY' A
#
# COMPACT_ATOMS: atom_id res chain seq x y z
N VAL A 1 -22.71 12.10 -13.66
CA VAL A 1 -21.34 11.74 -14.07
C VAL A 1 -20.38 12.75 -13.47
N GLN A 2 -19.88 12.49 -12.26
CA GLN A 2 -18.85 13.34 -11.68
C GLN A 2 -17.51 12.94 -12.30
N ALA A 3 -17.05 13.75 -13.24
CA ALA A 3 -15.65 13.81 -13.64
C ALA A 3 -14.88 14.50 -12.50
N GLY A 4 -13.94 13.79 -11.89
CA GLY A 4 -13.13 14.29 -10.78
C GLY A 4 -11.84 13.49 -10.68
N THR A 5 -10.80 13.96 -11.38
CA THR A 5 -9.39 13.53 -11.32
C THR A 5 -9.11 12.04 -11.54
N ASP A 6 -8.45 11.69 -12.67
CA ASP A 6 -7.86 10.37 -12.99
C ASP A 6 -6.74 9.91 -12.02
N ARG A 7 -6.73 10.37 -10.77
CA ARG A 7 -5.73 10.02 -9.77
C ARG A 7 -6.35 9.13 -8.72
N LEU A 8 -5.87 7.89 -8.70
CA LEU A 8 -6.17 6.95 -7.62
C LEU A 8 -5.69 7.50 -6.28
N GLY A 9 -6.49 7.28 -5.25
CA GLY A 9 -6.16 7.60 -3.86
C GLY A 9 -5.87 6.34 -3.04
N PHE A 10 -5.39 6.54 -1.81
CA PHE A 10 -5.24 5.47 -0.83
C PHE A 10 -6.58 5.18 -0.12
N LEU A 11 -6.72 3.97 0.40
CA LEU A 11 -7.82 3.57 1.26
C LEU A 11 -7.65 4.14 2.67
N PRO A 12 -8.65 4.84 3.23
CA PRO A 12 -8.65 5.21 4.64
C PRO A 12 -8.76 3.98 5.55
N LEU A 13 -8.10 3.99 6.71
CA LEU A 13 -8.15 2.87 7.67
C LEU A 13 -9.58 2.51 8.12
N ALA A 14 -10.47 3.50 8.22
CA ALA A 14 -11.87 3.28 8.59
C ALA A 14 -12.68 2.50 7.54
N GLU A 15 -12.20 2.42 6.30
CA GLU A 15 -12.82 1.67 5.19
C GLU A 15 -12.10 0.33 4.91
N TRP A 16 -11.06 0.01 5.69
CA TRP A 16 -10.30 -1.21 5.54
C TRP A 16 -11.07 -2.43 6.07
N ASP A 17 -11.08 -3.49 5.27
CA ASP A 17 -11.69 -4.77 5.57
C ASP A 17 -10.64 -5.86 5.43
N GLU A 18 -10.32 -6.53 6.55
CA GLU A 18 -9.33 -7.62 6.61
C GLU A 18 -9.70 -8.84 5.74
N TYR A 19 -10.97 -8.97 5.35
CA TYR A 19 -11.46 -10.06 4.51
C TYR A 19 -11.55 -9.69 3.02
N ASN A 20 -11.30 -8.43 2.67
CA ASN A 20 -11.33 -7.96 1.28
C ASN A 20 -9.92 -8.03 0.67
N SER A 21 -9.80 -8.69 -0.50
CA SER A 21 -8.52 -8.81 -1.19
C SER A 21 -8.08 -7.53 -1.92
N TYR A 22 -9.02 -6.63 -2.24
CA TYR A 22 -8.77 -5.43 -3.07
C TYR A 22 -8.08 -5.72 -4.42
N GLU A 23 -8.06 -6.97 -4.88
CA GLU A 23 -7.46 -7.40 -6.15
C GLU A 23 -8.43 -7.18 -7.33
N GLU A 24 -8.69 -5.92 -7.64
CA GLU A 24 -9.56 -5.52 -8.75
C GLU A 24 -8.82 -5.55 -10.10
N GLU A 25 -9.48 -6.00 -11.19
CA GLU A 25 -8.90 -6.00 -12.55
C GLU A 25 -8.53 -4.58 -13.02
N ILE A 26 -9.36 -3.60 -12.66
CA ILE A 26 -9.10 -2.18 -12.85
C ILE A 26 -8.97 -1.57 -11.45
N PRO A 27 -7.80 -1.07 -11.05
CA PRO A 27 -7.58 -0.62 -9.69
C PRO A 27 -8.40 0.64 -9.38
N SER A 28 -9.21 0.58 -8.32
CA SER A 28 -9.91 1.75 -7.76
C SER A 28 -9.11 2.50 -6.69
N ARG A 29 -7.95 1.97 -6.26
CA ARG A 29 -7.06 2.52 -5.24
C ARG A 29 -5.59 2.39 -5.65
N LEU A 30 -4.71 3.15 -5.00
CA LEU A 30 -3.26 3.00 -5.17
C LEU A 30 -2.78 1.74 -4.45
N HIS A 31 -2.18 0.83 -5.20
CA HIS A 31 -1.43 -0.30 -4.66
C HIS A 31 0.05 0.06 -4.62
N TYR A 32 0.71 -0.22 -3.50
CA TYR A 32 2.14 -0.01 -3.35
C TYR A 32 2.78 -1.08 -2.46
N SER A 33 4.11 -1.10 -2.46
CA SER A 33 4.89 -1.93 -1.55
C SER A 33 5.73 -1.07 -0.62
N ILE A 34 5.97 -1.58 0.58
CA ILE A 34 6.94 -1.01 1.52
C ILE A 34 8.05 -2.03 1.71
N GLU A 35 9.29 -1.60 1.46
CA GLU A 35 10.49 -2.38 1.75
C GLU A 35 11.21 -1.79 2.96
N TRP A 36 11.50 -2.62 3.96
CA TRP A 36 12.36 -2.27 5.07
C TRP A 36 13.61 -3.15 5.09
N LYS A 37 14.74 -2.54 5.44
CA LYS A 37 16.02 -3.24 5.59
C LYS A 37 16.78 -2.77 6.82
N VAL A 38 17.35 -3.72 7.53
CA VAL A 38 18.27 -3.49 8.64
C VAL A 38 19.69 -3.71 8.15
N ALA A 39 20.56 -2.72 8.32
CA ALA A 39 21.96 -2.81 7.93
C ALA A 39 22.89 -2.49 9.11
N VAL A 40 23.95 -3.27 9.27
CA VAL A 40 25.04 -3.04 10.23
C VAL A 40 26.34 -2.97 9.44
N ASN A 41 27.14 -1.93 9.66
CA ASN A 41 28.38 -1.69 8.90
C ASN A 41 28.17 -1.79 7.38
N ASN A 42 27.13 -1.13 6.88
CA ASN A 42 26.73 -1.11 5.47
C ASN A 42 26.37 -2.48 4.87
N ARG A 43 26.27 -3.53 5.68
CA ARG A 43 25.81 -4.86 5.28
C ARG A 43 24.37 -5.07 5.73
N VAL A 44 23.48 -5.37 4.78
CA VAL A 44 22.09 -5.74 5.09
C VAL A 44 22.09 -7.09 5.83
N ILE A 45 21.48 -7.12 7.02
CA ILE A 45 21.36 -8.32 7.86
C ILE A 45 19.94 -8.86 7.89
N ALA A 46 18.95 -8.02 7.62
CA ALA A 46 17.55 -8.41 7.46
C ALA A 46 16.91 -7.47 6.44
N LYS A 47 15.99 -8.01 5.66
CA LYS A 47 15.11 -7.25 4.77
C LYS A 47 13.76 -7.93 4.77
N ASP A 48 12.73 -7.15 4.57
CA ASP A 48 11.39 -7.66 4.41
C ASP A 48 10.55 -6.66 3.61
N THR A 49 9.48 -7.15 2.99
CA THR A 49 8.71 -6.41 2.01
C THR A 49 7.26 -6.82 2.12
N GLU A 50 6.41 -5.84 2.36
CA GLU A 50 4.97 -5.98 2.31
C GLU A 50 4.46 -5.38 0.99
N GLN A 51 3.68 -6.16 0.25
CA GLN A 51 3.16 -5.83 -1.07
C GLN A 51 1.65 -5.62 -0.99
N ASP A 52 1.08 -5.10 -2.08
CA ASP A 52 -0.36 -4.95 -2.27
C ASP A 52 -1.05 -4.11 -1.19
N ILE A 53 -0.32 -3.17 -0.61
CA ILE A 53 -0.86 -2.25 0.39
C ILE A 53 -1.70 -1.20 -0.32
N VAL A 54 -2.93 -1.02 0.15
CA VAL A 54 -3.87 0.01 -0.34
C VAL A 54 -4.05 1.16 0.64
N LEU A 55 -3.63 0.97 1.89
CA LEU A 55 -3.81 1.94 2.97
C LEU A 55 -2.94 3.19 2.79
N ALA A 56 -3.34 4.32 3.38
CA ALA A 56 -2.49 5.50 3.36
C ALA A 56 -1.17 5.22 4.12
N PRO A 57 0.02 5.57 3.60
CA PRO A 57 1.29 5.29 4.28
C PRO A 57 1.40 5.87 5.70
N ALA A 58 0.62 6.92 6.02
CA ALA A 58 0.60 7.56 7.33
C ALA A 58 -0.06 6.72 8.45
N VAL A 59 -0.64 5.55 8.13
CA VAL A 59 -1.29 4.67 9.10
C VAL A 59 -0.40 3.54 9.62
N TYR A 60 0.81 3.41 9.09
CA TYR A 60 1.90 2.58 9.64
C TYR A 60 2.84 3.43 10.49
#